data_AF-A0A0E3LB91-F1
#
_entry.id   AF-A0A0E3LB91-F1
#
_cell.length_a   1.000
_cell.length_b   1.000
_cell.length_c   1.000
_cell.angle_alpha   90.00
_cell.angle_beta   90.00
_cell.angle_gamma   90.00
#
_symmetry.space_group_name_H-M   'P 1'
#
loop_
_entity.id
_entity.type
_entity.pdbx_description
1 polymer ?
#
loop_
_entity_poly.entity_id
_entity_poly.type
_entity_poly.pdbx_seq_one_letter_code
_entity_poly.pdbx_strand_id
1 'polypeptide(L)'
;MKLSEGFTKLLPSVLIFVFYAISFSLFTLALKGIDVSIAYAIWAGFGTALITIVGILWFREPATALKMISLIVVIAGVIGLHLSDRVT
;
A
#
# COMPACT_ATOMS: atom_id res chain seq x y z
N MET A 1 5.03 5.28 11.48
CA MET A 1 6.08 5.01 12.49
C MET A 1 7.28 5.94 12.39
N LYS A 2 7.82 6.20 11.19
CA LYS A 2 8.91 7.19 11.04
C LYS A 2 8.54 8.58 11.57
N LEU A 3 7.34 9.06 11.24
CA LEU A 3 6.86 10.37 11.70
C LEU A 3 6.38 10.37 13.16
N SER A 4 5.96 9.23 13.69
CA SER A 4 5.49 9.09 15.07
C SER A 4 6.59 8.74 16.06
N GLU A 5 7.84 8.58 15.62
CA GLU A 5 8.98 8.11 16.44
C GLU A 5 8.60 6.90 17.30
N GLY A 6 8.05 5.86 16.66
CA GLY A 6 7.64 4.64 17.39
C GLY A 6 6.43 4.84 18.32
N PHE A 7 5.54 5.78 17.99
CA PHE A 7 4.35 6.19 18.76
C PHE A 7 4.59 7.17 19.91
N THR A 8 5.81 7.67 20.07
CA THR A 8 6.15 8.68 21.07
C THR A 8 5.44 10.02 20.81
N LYS A 9 5.17 10.36 19.54
CA LYS A 9 4.41 11.58 19.17
C LYS A 9 2.93 11.29 19.06
N LEU A 10 2.13 11.92 19.93
CA LEU A 10 0.68 11.70 20.04
C LEU A 10 -0.08 12.00 18.73
N LEU A 11 0.12 13.18 18.14
CA LEU A 11 -0.63 13.62 16.96
C LEU A 11 -0.47 12.66 15.75
N PRO A 12 0.74 12.32 15.27
CA PRO A 12 0.91 11.37 14.17
C PRO A 12 0.48 9.95 14.55
N SER A 13 0.50 9.58 15.83
CA SER A 13 0.03 8.26 16.28
C SER A 13 -1.47 8.13 16.15
N VAL A 14 -2.23 9.12 16.63
CA VAL A 14 -3.70 9.16 16.48
C VAL A 14 -4.07 9.15 15.00
N LEU A 15 -3.37 9.94 14.18
CA LEU A 15 -3.60 9.97 12.73
C LEU A 15 -3.44 8.60 12.07
N ILE A 16 -2.45 7.79 12.48
CA ILE A 16 -2.27 6.43 11.98
C ILE A 16 -3.55 5.60 12.21
N PHE A 17 -4.08 5.60 13.44
CA PHE A 17 -5.28 4.83 13.76
C PHE A 17 -6.50 5.32 12.99
N VAL A 18 -6.69 6.64 12.88
CA VAL A 18 -7.82 7.23 12.14
C VAL A 18 -7.76 6.85 10.66
N PHE A 19 -6.62 7.04 10.01
CA PHE A 19 -6.46 6.70 8.59
C PHE A 19 -6.56 5.19 8.34
N TYR A 20 -6.05 4.35 9.25
CA TYR A 20 -6.23 2.90 9.14
C TYR A 20 -7.70 2.49 9.29
N ALA A 21 -8.43 3.06 10.24
CA ALA A 21 -9.85 2.78 10.42
C ALA A 21 -10.67 3.18 9.18
N ILE A 22 -10.39 4.36 8.61
CA ILE A 22 -11.00 4.81 7.35
C ILE A 22 -10.63 3.85 6.22
N SER A 23 -9.33 3.58 6.02
CA SER A 23 -8.83 2.69 4.95
C SER A 23 -9.48 1.31 5.00
N PHE A 24 -9.51 0.66 6.17
CA PHE A 24 -10.14 -0.65 6.34
C PHE A 24 -11.65 -0.60 6.12
N SER A 25 -12.34 0.46 6.56
CA SER A 25 -13.78 0.60 6.34
C SER A 25 -14.11 0.69 4.84
N LEU A 26 -13.35 1.49 4.08
CA LEU A 26 -13.50 1.55 2.62
C LEU A 26 -13.09 0.24 1.94
N PHE A 27 -12.04 -0.41 2.43
CA PHE A 27 -11.59 -1.69 1.91
C PHE A 27 -12.67 -2.78 2.07
N THR A 28 -13.30 -2.88 3.24
CA THR A 28 -14.42 -3.79 3.48
C THR A 28 -15.60 -3.49 2.56
N LEU A 29 -15.86 -2.22 2.23
CA LEU A 29 -16.90 -1.88 1.26
C LEU A 29 -16.52 -2.32 -0.15
N ALA A 30 -15.26 -2.16 -0.55
CA ALA A 30 -14.76 -2.60 -1.86
C ALA A 30 -14.86 -4.13 -2.02
N LEU A 31 -14.57 -4.90 -0.96
CA LEU A 31 -14.70 -6.36 -0.95
C LEU A 31 -16.11 -6.89 -1.28
N LYS A 32 -17.14 -6.04 -1.25
CA LYS A 32 -18.49 -6.45 -1.69
C LYS A 32 -18.64 -6.54 -3.21
N GLY A 33 -17.74 -5.92 -3.98
CA GLY A 33 -17.84 -5.81 -5.44
C GLY A 33 -16.63 -6.31 -6.22
N ILE A 34 -15.55 -6.71 -5.54
CA ILE A 34 -14.37 -7.32 -6.16
C ILE A 34 -13.93 -8.53 -5.37
N ASP A 35 -13.32 -9.50 -6.05
CA ASP A 35 -12.76 -10.68 -5.41
C ASP A 35 -11.71 -10.33 -4.37
N VAL A 36 -11.77 -11.05 -3.25
CA VAL A 36 -10.89 -10.85 -2.10
C VAL A 36 -9.43 -10.92 -2.53
N SER A 37 -9.09 -11.85 -3.42
CA SER A 37 -7.74 -12.03 -3.96
C SER A 37 -7.23 -10.77 -4.68
N ILE A 38 -8.04 -10.19 -5.57
CA ILE A 38 -7.67 -8.94 -6.26
C ILE A 38 -7.57 -7.81 -5.26
N ALA A 39 -8.56 -7.66 -4.38
CA ALA A 39 -8.61 -6.57 -3.43
C ALA A 39 -7.35 -6.50 -2.58
N TYR A 40 -6.93 -7.64 -2.01
CA TYR A 40 -5.70 -7.72 -1.21
C TYR A 40 -4.45 -7.46 -2.05
N ALA A 41 -4.38 -7.95 -3.28
CA ALA A 41 -3.24 -7.68 -4.16
C ALA A 41 -3.11 -6.19 -4.50
N ILE A 42 -4.21 -5.53 -4.88
CA ILE A 42 -4.23 -4.10 -5.15
C ILE A 42 -3.86 -3.31 -3.89
N TRP A 43 -4.47 -3.62 -2.76
CA TRP A 43 -4.21 -2.93 -1.49
C TRP A 43 -2.74 -3.04 -1.07
N ALA A 44 -2.17 -4.24 -1.08
CA ALA A 44 -0.77 -4.47 -0.71
C ALA A 44 0.21 -3.85 -1.71
N GLY A 45 -0.02 -4.03 -3.02
CA GLY A 45 0.87 -3.53 -4.06
C GLY A 45 0.86 -2.00 -4.16
N PHE A 46 -0.32 -1.39 -4.19
CA PHE A 46 -0.46 0.06 -4.20
C PHE A 46 0.08 0.69 -2.92
N GLY A 47 -0.21 0.10 -1.76
CA GLY A 47 0.33 0.55 -0.48
C GLY A 47 1.86 0.52 -0.46
N THR A 48 2.46 -0.58 -0.93
CA THR A 48 3.92 -0.72 -1.04
C THR A 48 4.53 0.31 -1.98
N ALA A 49 3.90 0.57 -3.13
CA ALA A 49 4.33 1.58 -4.08
C ALA A 49 4.30 2.98 -3.47
N LEU A 50 3.18 3.35 -2.85
CA LEU A 50 3.01 4.66 -2.24
C LEU A 50 4.00 4.88 -1.10
N ILE A 51 4.17 3.89 -0.20
CA ILE A 51 5.13 3.96 0.90
C ILE A 51 6.55 4.08 0.38
N THR A 52 6.91 3.36 -0.70
CA THR A 52 8.23 3.45 -1.32
C THR A 52 8.50 4.83 -1.88
N ILE A 53 7.52 5.41 -2.59
CA ILE A 53 7.62 6.77 -3.15
C ILE A 53 7.76 7.81 -2.02
N VAL A 54 6.92 7.71 -0.98
CA VAL A 54 7.01 8.59 0.20
C VAL A 54 8.34 8.41 0.93
N GLY A 55 8.85 7.18 1.02
CA GLY A 55 10.18 6.85 1.55
C GLY A 55 11.30 7.60 0.84
N ILE A 56 11.27 7.60 -0.50
CA ILE A 56 12.28 8.25 -1.33
C ILE A 56 12.14 9.79 -1.26
N LEU A 57 10.93 10.32 -1.41
CA LEU A 57 10.70 11.77 -1.51
C LEU A 57 10.81 12.48 -0.15
N TRP A 58 10.18 11.94 0.89
CA TRP A 58 10.05 12.61 2.18
C TRP A 58 11.11 12.18 3.18
N PHE A 59 11.46 10.89 3.19
CA PHE A 59 12.45 10.34 4.11
C PHE A 59 13.84 10.19 3.49
N ARG A 60 14.02 10.63 2.23
CA ARG A 60 15.28 10.60 1.48
C ARG A 60 15.94 9.21 1.48
N GLU A 61 15.13 8.16 1.47
CA GLU A 61 15.64 6.80 1.33
C GLU A 61 16.33 6.62 -0.02
N PRO A 62 17.43 5.85 -0.09
CA PRO A 62 18.12 5.61 -1.35
C PRO A 62 17.20 4.87 -2.33
N ALA A 63 17.02 5.47 -3.52
CA ALA A 63 16.32 4.86 -4.64
C ALA A 63 17.27 3.91 -5.39
N THR A 64 17.58 2.76 -4.77
CA THR A 64 18.45 1.77 -5.40
C THR A 64 17.76 1.13 -6.60
N ALA A 65 18.53 0.79 -7.63
CA ALA A 65 18.00 0.14 -8.84
C ALA A 65 17.20 -1.14 -8.50
N LEU A 66 17.68 -1.93 -7.53
CA LEU A 66 16.99 -3.13 -7.06
C LEU A 66 15.61 -2.82 -6.46
N LYS A 67 15.49 -1.76 -5.64
CA LYS A 67 14.20 -1.36 -5.05
C LYS A 67 13.19 -0.95 -6.12
N MET A 68 13.66 -0.23 -7.15
CA MET A 68 12.83 0.17 -8.28
C MET A 68 12.38 -1.02 -9.13
N ILE A 69 13.28 -1.96 -9.43
CA ILE A 69 12.96 -3.18 -10.18
C ILE A 69 11.94 -4.02 -9.39
N SER A 70 12.17 -4.25 -8.10
CA SER A 70 11.22 -4.99 -7.26
C SER A 70 9.85 -4.34 -7.23
N LEU A 71 9.79 -3.01 -7.18
CA LEU A 71 8.53 -2.28 -7.23
C LEU A 71 7.79 -2.49 -8.57
N ILE A 72 8.50 -2.47 -9.69
CA ILE A 72 7.93 -2.76 -11.01
C ILE A 72 7.37 -4.19 -11.07
N VAL A 73 8.10 -5.16 -10.52
CA VAL A 73 7.66 -6.56 -10.47
C VAL A 73 6.40 -6.72 -9.61
N VAL A 74 6.32 -6.06 -8.45
CA VAL A 74 5.12 -6.07 -7.61
C VAL A 74 3.92 -5.50 -8.37
N ILE A 75 4.09 -4.36 -9.03
CA ILE A 75 3.02 -3.72 -9.82
C ILE A 75 2.59 -4.64 -10.97
N ALA A 76 3.53 -5.23 -11.70
CA ALA A 76 3.25 -6.17 -12.79
C ALA A 76 2.46 -7.40 -12.29
N GLY A 77 2.82 -7.95 -11.13
CA GLY A 77 2.09 -9.07 -10.51
C GLY A 77 0.65 -8.72 -10.15
N VAL A 78 0.41 -7.52 -9.60
CA VAL A 78 -0.95 -7.04 -9.28
C VAL A 78 -1.78 -6.88 -10.54
N ILE A 79 -1.21 -6.30 -11.60
CA ILE A 79 -1.88 -6.15 -12.90
C ILE A 79 -2.22 -7.52 -13.48
N GLY A 80 -1.27 -8.46 -13.45
CA GLY A 80 -1.47 -9.83 -13.92
C GLY A 80 -2.61 -10.54 -13.19
N LEU A 81 -2.69 -10.40 -11.86
CA LEU A 81 -3.78 -10.98 -11.08
C LEU A 81 -5.14 -10.36 -11.42
N HIS A 82 -5.20 -9.03 -11.57
CA HIS A 82 -6.44 -8.34 -11.95
C HIS A 82 -6.94 -8.74 -13.35
N LEU A 83 -6.01 -8.98 -14.27
CA LEU A 83 -6.34 -9.46 -15.62
C LEU A 83 -6.80 -10.92 -15.61
N SER A 84 -6.16 -11.78 -14.82
CA SER A 84 -6.51 -13.21 -14.74
C SER A 84 -7.93 -13.42 -14.23
N ASP A 85 -8.35 -12.64 -13.25
CA ASP A 85 -9.67 -12.74 -12.65
C ASP A 85 -10.78 -12.29 -13.61
N ARG A 86 -10.55 -11.24 -14.41
CA ARG A 86 -11.49 -10.84 -15.48
C ARG A 86 -11.66 -11.87 -16.60
N VAL A 87 -10.73 -12.82 -16.72
CA VAL A 87 -10.72 -13.82 -17.80
C VAL A 87 -11.49 -15.09 -17.38
N THR A 88 -11.71 -15.30 -16.09
CA THR A 88 -12.50 -16.41 -15.52
C THR A 88 -13.91 -15.98 -15.16
#